data_AF-A0A954NV44-F1
#
_entry.id   AF-A0A954NV44-F1
#
_cell.length_a   1.000
_cell.length_b   1.000
_cell.length_c   1.000
_cell.angle_alpha   90.00
_cell.angle_beta   90.00
_cell.angle_gamma   90.00
#
_symmetry.space_group_name_H-M   'P 1'
#
loop_
_entity.id
_entity.type
_entity.pdbx_description
1 polymer ?
#
loop_
_entity_poly.entity_id
_entity_poly.type
_entity_poly.pdbx_seq_one_letter_code
_entity_poly.pdbx_strand_id
1 'polypeptide(L)'
;MTIPPHLYERLDREFPDASLRFLLDGEVPLETLWSGEEVAVTLPTPLLGKFDIVIDNYSPGVKQDEIPADLDVPIINSVNQAFISTRLIVPDQSTVSVDINDTDWKRLNTIADGMQWITSQPVTQVVVSLDRSLERSPQQLRIEKAYLQTVIDGAGHHVTHATYFIRDSIDELVIQLPANAVNARYEWNGIALDSSQVISPSNHRPIRLEKPMSLSMRLSPEVVSLSYQSLGEAEHWPNGLSVSFPVFAKNVWINEVWWELKLPPTQHLLISPASMTAQFQWKRDGIF
;
A
#
# COMPACT_ATOMS: atom_id res chain seq x y z
N MET A 1 -25.34 -25.16 -1.75
CA MET A 1 -23.95 -24.78 -1.43
C MET A 1 -23.69 -25.16 0.00
N THR A 2 -22.49 -25.60 0.33
CA THR A 2 -22.13 -25.98 1.71
C THR A 2 -21.47 -24.80 2.41
N ILE A 3 -22.03 -24.41 3.54
CA ILE A 3 -21.57 -23.34 4.43
C ILE A 3 -20.75 -23.99 5.55
N PRO A 4 -19.48 -23.60 5.72
CA PRO A 4 -18.68 -24.13 6.82
C PRO A 4 -19.34 -23.85 8.19
N PRO A 5 -19.40 -24.82 9.13
CA PRO A 5 -20.12 -24.67 10.40
C PRO A 5 -19.68 -23.44 11.21
N HIS A 6 -18.38 -23.16 11.21
CA HIS A 6 -17.79 -22.02 11.91
C HIS A 6 -18.19 -20.66 11.33
N LEU A 7 -18.60 -20.59 10.06
CA LEU A 7 -19.11 -19.35 9.46
C LEU A 7 -20.52 -19.04 9.99
N TYR A 8 -21.36 -20.06 10.14
CA TYR A 8 -22.72 -19.91 10.65
C TYR A 8 -22.73 -19.39 12.09
N GLU A 9 -21.88 -19.98 12.95
CA GLU A 9 -21.76 -19.55 14.35
C GLU A 9 -21.28 -18.09 14.50
N ARG A 10 -20.43 -17.62 13.58
CA ARG A 10 -19.88 -16.25 13.63
C ARG A 10 -20.86 -15.20 13.11
N LEU A 11 -21.60 -15.49 12.03
CA LEU A 11 -22.61 -14.58 11.49
C LEU A 11 -23.72 -14.31 12.51
N ASP A 12 -24.18 -15.33 13.23
CA ASP A 12 -25.29 -15.23 14.18
C ASP A 12 -24.91 -14.50 15.49
N ARG A 13 -23.63 -14.55 15.89
CA ARG A 13 -23.16 -14.03 17.20
C ARG A 13 -22.42 -12.70 17.15
N GLU A 14 -21.56 -12.49 16.15
CA GLU A 14 -20.60 -11.38 16.18
C GLU A 14 -21.02 -10.21 15.29
N PHE A 15 -21.87 -10.45 14.28
CA PHE A 15 -22.26 -9.44 13.29
C PHE A 15 -23.75 -9.56 12.93
N PRO A 16 -24.67 -9.08 13.80
CA PRO A 16 -26.11 -9.21 13.57
C PRO A 16 -26.63 -8.51 12.30
N ASP A 17 -25.86 -7.55 11.77
CA ASP A 17 -26.14 -6.85 10.51
C ASP A 17 -25.47 -7.52 9.28
N ALA A 18 -24.56 -8.48 9.47
CA ALA A 18 -23.95 -9.23 8.38
C ALA A 18 -24.90 -10.34 7.93
N SER A 19 -25.58 -10.11 6.80
CA SER A 19 -26.33 -11.14 6.10
C SER A 19 -25.57 -11.58 4.86
N LEU A 20 -25.38 -12.88 4.68
CA LEU A 20 -24.89 -13.43 3.41
C LEU A 20 -25.93 -13.15 2.33
N ARG A 21 -25.65 -12.18 1.46
CA ARG A 21 -26.53 -11.84 0.35
C ARG A 21 -25.99 -12.49 -0.92
N PHE A 22 -26.79 -13.36 -1.53
CA PHE A 22 -26.45 -14.01 -2.79
C PHE A 22 -27.01 -13.20 -3.96
N LEU A 23 -26.15 -12.89 -4.93
CA LEU A 23 -26.46 -12.08 -6.10
C LEU A 23 -26.11 -12.87 -7.37
N LEU A 24 -26.97 -12.84 -8.38
CA LEU A 24 -26.65 -13.29 -9.74
C LEU A 24 -25.95 -12.16 -10.49
N ASP A 25 -24.77 -12.48 -11.03
CA ASP A 25 -23.89 -11.56 -11.76
C ASP A 25 -23.60 -10.26 -10.99
N GLY A 26 -23.62 -10.33 -9.65
CA GLY A 26 -23.39 -9.19 -8.76
C GLY A 26 -24.54 -8.18 -8.65
N GLU A 27 -25.66 -8.38 -9.35
CA GLU A 27 -26.74 -7.38 -9.43
C GLU A 27 -28.06 -7.86 -8.85
N VAL A 28 -28.50 -9.06 -9.24
CA VAL A 28 -29.87 -9.52 -8.95
C VAL A 28 -29.89 -10.36 -7.68
N PRO A 29 -30.59 -9.94 -6.60
CA PRO A 29 -30.68 -10.73 -5.39
C PRO A 29 -31.38 -12.07 -5.64
N LEU A 30 -30.82 -13.13 -5.06
CA LEU A 30 -31.31 -14.49 -5.18
C LEU A 30 -32.04 -14.92 -3.90
N GLU A 31 -33.10 -15.72 -4.07
CA GLU A 31 -33.79 -16.33 -2.94
C GLU A 31 -32.94 -17.47 -2.37
N THR A 32 -32.83 -17.52 -1.04
CA THR A 32 -32.05 -18.52 -0.32
C THR A 32 -32.93 -19.32 0.63
N LEU A 33 -32.81 -20.65 0.59
CA LEU A 33 -33.43 -21.56 1.55
C LEU A 33 -32.34 -22.29 2.33
N TRP A 34 -32.37 -22.15 3.66
CA TRP A 34 -31.39 -22.75 4.56
C TRP A 34 -31.85 -24.11 5.05
N SER A 35 -30.95 -25.10 5.04
CA SER A 35 -31.16 -26.45 5.58
C SER A 35 -29.90 -26.92 6.29
N GLY A 36 -29.79 -26.63 7.59
CA GLY A 36 -28.58 -26.90 8.37
C GLY A 36 -27.38 -26.12 7.83
N GLU A 37 -26.32 -26.84 7.47
CA GLU A 37 -25.09 -26.28 6.89
C GLU A 37 -25.17 -26.05 5.37
N GLU A 38 -26.33 -26.31 4.76
CA GLU A 38 -26.54 -26.09 3.34
C GLU A 38 -27.44 -24.88 3.07
N VAL A 39 -27.07 -24.10 2.07
CA VAL A 39 -27.92 -23.06 1.49
C VAL A 39 -28.27 -23.43 0.06
N ALA A 40 -29.56 -23.58 -0.22
CA ALA A 40 -30.09 -23.68 -1.57
C ALA A 40 -30.33 -22.27 -2.09
N VAL A 41 -29.79 -21.96 -3.27
CA VAL A 41 -29.94 -20.67 -3.95
C VAL A 41 -30.81 -20.89 -5.18
N THR A 42 -31.96 -20.21 -5.24
CA THR A 42 -32.91 -20.36 -6.34
C THR A 42 -32.63 -19.32 -7.42
N LEU A 43 -32.39 -19.78 -8.65
CA LEU A 43 -32.25 -18.90 -9.80
C LEU A 43 -33.63 -18.38 -10.26
N PRO A 44 -33.75 -17.09 -10.62
CA PRO A 44 -35.05 -16.52 -11.02
C PRO A 44 -35.59 -17.13 -12.31
N THR A 45 -34.70 -17.56 -13.20
CA THR A 45 -35.04 -18.31 -14.41
C THR A 45 -33.95 -19.38 -14.68
N PRO A 46 -34.26 -20.47 -15.40
CA PRO A 46 -33.25 -21.43 -15.82
C PRO A 46 -32.22 -20.76 -16.74
N LEU A 47 -30.95 -20.81 -16.35
CA LEU A 47 -29.83 -20.27 -17.13
C LEU A 47 -29.04 -21.40 -17.80
N LEU A 48 -28.51 -21.13 -18.99
CA LEU A 48 -27.57 -21.99 -19.71
C LEU A 48 -26.27 -21.24 -19.91
N GLY A 49 -25.13 -21.88 -19.64
CA GLY A 49 -23.80 -21.30 -19.82
C GLY A 49 -23.14 -20.87 -18.53
N LYS A 50 -22.28 -19.84 -18.61
CA LYS A 50 -21.55 -19.28 -17.47
C LYS A 50 -22.31 -18.09 -16.89
N PHE A 51 -22.38 -18.04 -15.57
CA PHE A 51 -22.93 -16.94 -14.78
C PHE A 51 -22.24 -16.98 -13.42
N ASP A 52 -22.25 -15.85 -12.72
CA ASP A 52 -21.59 -15.73 -11.42
C ASP A 52 -22.64 -15.68 -10.31
N ILE A 53 -22.36 -16.37 -9.21
CA ILE A 53 -23.09 -16.19 -7.95
C ILE A 53 -22.13 -15.48 -7.00
N VAL A 54 -22.43 -14.22 -6.71
CA VAL A 54 -21.63 -13.38 -5.83
C VAL A 54 -22.25 -13.40 -4.44
N ILE A 55 -21.40 -13.55 -3.43
CA ILE A 55 -21.78 -13.41 -2.03
C ILE A 55 -21.30 -12.05 -1.56
N ASP A 56 -22.22 -11.14 -1.32
CA ASP A 56 -21.95 -9.78 -0.87
C ASP A 56 -22.04 -9.68 0.66
N ASN A 57 -21.41 -8.63 1.21
CA ASN A 57 -21.35 -8.30 2.63
C ASN A 57 -20.76 -9.43 3.51
N TYR A 58 -19.79 -10.14 2.98
CA TYR A 58 -19.06 -11.18 3.68
C TYR A 58 -17.90 -10.59 4.49
N SER A 59 -17.96 -10.71 5.82
CA SER A 59 -16.88 -10.28 6.71
C SER A 59 -16.47 -11.41 7.65
N PRO A 60 -15.19 -11.86 7.61
CA PRO A 60 -14.67 -12.87 8.52
C PRO A 60 -14.31 -12.31 9.90
N GLY A 61 -14.67 -11.05 10.19
CA GLY A 61 -14.77 -10.53 11.55
C GLY A 61 -13.46 -10.21 12.28
N VAL A 62 -12.50 -9.57 11.61
CA VAL A 62 -11.27 -9.06 12.26
C VAL A 62 -11.47 -7.61 12.65
N LYS A 63 -11.21 -7.26 13.92
CA LYS A 63 -11.20 -5.85 14.33
C LYS A 63 -9.90 -5.19 13.90
N GLN A 64 -9.98 -3.88 13.62
CA GLN A 64 -8.85 -3.13 13.08
C GLN A 64 -7.62 -3.08 14.01
N ASP A 65 -7.84 -3.17 15.32
CA ASP A 65 -6.84 -3.15 16.38
C ASP A 65 -6.19 -4.53 16.64
N GLU A 66 -6.73 -5.59 16.06
CA GLU A 66 -6.23 -6.96 16.23
C GLU A 66 -5.16 -7.34 15.18
N ILE A 67 -4.81 -6.44 14.26
CA ILE A 67 -3.80 -6.70 13.21
C ILE A 67 -2.40 -6.28 13.73
N PRO A 68 -1.36 -7.13 13.66
CA PRO A 68 -1.26 -8.36 12.85
C PRO A 68 -2.01 -9.56 13.43
N ALA A 69 -2.69 -10.30 12.54
CA ALA A 69 -3.46 -11.49 12.88
C ALA A 69 -3.42 -12.52 11.75
N ASP A 70 -3.51 -13.80 12.10
CA ASP A 70 -3.89 -14.84 11.15
C ASP A 70 -5.42 -14.94 11.15
N LEU A 71 -6.00 -14.87 9.95
CA LEU A 71 -7.43 -14.86 9.73
C LEU A 71 -7.84 -16.10 8.95
N ASP A 72 -8.66 -16.95 9.58
CA ASP A 72 -9.37 -18.01 8.89
C ASP A 72 -10.52 -17.42 8.07
N VAL A 73 -10.40 -17.49 6.74
CA VAL A 73 -11.43 -17.08 5.79
C VAL A 73 -12.15 -18.33 5.28
N PRO A 74 -13.41 -18.58 5.69
CA PRO A 74 -14.20 -19.69 5.17
C PRO A 74 -14.44 -19.55 3.67
N ILE A 75 -14.52 -20.69 2.98
CA ILE A 75 -14.81 -20.76 1.54
C ILE A 75 -16.10 -21.57 1.35
N ILE A 76 -17.07 -20.96 0.66
CA ILE A 76 -18.35 -21.58 0.34
C ILE A 76 -18.24 -22.34 -0.97
N ASN A 77 -18.50 -23.65 -0.93
CA ASN A 77 -18.39 -24.51 -2.10
C ASN A 77 -19.76 -24.88 -2.67
N SER A 78 -19.83 -25.00 -3.99
CA SER A 78 -21.02 -25.54 -4.66
C SER A 78 -21.03 -27.07 -4.58
N VAL A 79 -22.18 -27.65 -4.23
CA VAL A 79 -22.41 -29.10 -4.21
C VAL A 79 -22.86 -29.64 -5.57
N ASN A 80 -23.36 -28.76 -6.45
CA ASN A 80 -23.99 -29.14 -7.71
C ASN A 80 -23.06 -29.00 -8.92
N GLN A 81 -21.81 -28.55 -8.70
CA GLN A 81 -20.85 -28.31 -9.77
C GLN A 81 -19.52 -28.99 -9.45
N ALA A 82 -18.89 -29.55 -10.48
CA ALA A 82 -17.51 -30.05 -10.36
C ALA A 82 -16.58 -28.88 -10.01
N PHE A 83 -15.81 -29.05 -8.94
CA PHE A 83 -14.80 -28.09 -8.52
C PHE A 83 -13.69 -27.96 -9.58
N ILE A 84 -13.23 -26.72 -9.82
CA ILE A 84 -12.14 -26.42 -10.76
C ILE A 84 -10.97 -25.78 -10.02
N SER A 85 -11.21 -24.67 -9.33
CA SER A 85 -10.19 -23.93 -8.60
C SER A 85 -10.80 -22.91 -7.65
N THR A 86 -10.04 -22.54 -6.61
CA THR A 86 -10.31 -21.36 -5.78
C THR A 86 -9.26 -20.31 -6.05
N ARG A 87 -9.67 -19.04 -6.13
CA ARG A 87 -8.77 -17.89 -6.23
C ARG A 87 -8.99 -16.94 -5.06
N LEU A 88 -7.90 -16.45 -4.48
CA LEU A 88 -7.90 -15.31 -3.57
C LEU A 88 -7.34 -14.12 -4.33
N ILE A 89 -8.07 -13.01 -4.35
CA ILE A 89 -7.66 -11.76 -4.99
C ILE A 89 -7.62 -10.69 -3.91
N VAL A 90 -6.46 -10.05 -3.75
CA VAL A 90 -6.25 -8.94 -2.83
C VAL A 90 -6.01 -7.69 -3.67
N PRO A 91 -6.94 -6.73 -3.67
CA PRO A 91 -6.82 -5.51 -4.46
C PRO A 91 -5.55 -4.72 -4.11
N ASP A 92 -4.94 -4.07 -5.11
CA ASP A 92 -3.68 -3.31 -4.97
C ASP A 92 -3.73 -2.15 -3.95
N GLN A 93 -4.93 -1.68 -3.59
CA GLN A 93 -5.11 -0.57 -2.65
C GLN A 93 -5.36 -1.05 -1.20
N SER A 94 -5.01 -2.28 -0.85
CA SER A 94 -5.16 -2.75 0.53
C SER A 94 -4.10 -2.16 1.46
N THR A 95 -4.54 -1.44 2.48
CA THR A 95 -3.68 -0.95 3.59
C THR A 95 -3.15 -2.07 4.49
N VAL A 96 -3.57 -3.30 4.20
CA VAL A 96 -3.19 -4.54 4.87
C VAL A 96 -2.38 -5.36 3.90
N SER A 97 -1.16 -5.74 4.30
CA SER A 97 -0.42 -6.80 3.63
C SER A 97 -1.12 -8.12 3.91
N VAL A 98 -1.37 -8.85 2.84
CA VAL A 98 -2.03 -10.15 2.88
C VAL A 98 -1.06 -11.19 2.35
N ASP A 99 -0.86 -12.27 3.10
CA ASP A 99 -0.09 -13.43 2.64
C ASP A 99 -0.81 -14.73 3.02
N ILE A 100 -0.47 -15.81 2.33
CA ILE A 100 -1.01 -17.15 2.59
C ILE A 100 0.15 -18.07 2.94
N ASN A 101 0.16 -18.59 4.17
CA ASN A 101 1.15 -19.56 4.64
C ASN A 101 0.71 -21.01 4.37
N ASP A 102 0.27 -21.30 3.15
CA ASP A 102 -0.22 -22.62 2.74
C ASP A 102 0.41 -23.05 1.41
N THR A 103 1.03 -24.22 1.40
CA THR A 103 1.75 -24.79 0.24
C THR A 103 0.83 -25.18 -0.92
N ASP A 104 -0.46 -25.39 -0.66
CA ASP A 104 -1.43 -25.74 -1.69
C ASP A 104 -1.83 -24.52 -2.55
N TRP A 105 -1.53 -23.32 -2.05
CA TRP A 105 -1.77 -22.07 -2.76
C TRP A 105 -0.54 -21.63 -3.55
N LYS A 106 -0.77 -21.28 -4.81
CA LYS A 106 0.26 -20.73 -5.69
C LYS A 106 -0.01 -19.26 -5.93
N ARG A 107 0.97 -18.42 -5.61
CA ARG A 107 0.93 -17.00 -5.94
C ARG A 107 1.05 -16.81 -7.46
N LEU A 108 0.13 -16.03 -8.02
CA LEU A 108 0.13 -15.62 -9.41
C LEU A 108 0.75 -14.22 -9.51
N ASN A 109 1.75 -14.08 -10.39
CA ASN A 109 2.42 -12.82 -10.65
C ASN A 109 1.72 -12.08 -11.80
N THR A 110 0.47 -11.68 -11.60
CA THR A 110 -0.33 -10.93 -12.59
C THR A 110 -0.49 -9.49 -12.17
N ILE A 111 -0.36 -8.55 -13.13
CA ILE A 111 -0.29 -7.09 -12.86
C ILE A 111 -1.68 -6.44 -12.82
N ALA A 112 -2.74 -7.10 -13.29
CA ALA A 112 -3.97 -6.40 -13.65
C ALA A 112 -4.92 -6.09 -12.47
N ASP A 113 -4.93 -6.86 -11.39
CA ASP A 113 -5.97 -6.77 -10.34
C ASP A 113 -5.42 -7.07 -8.93
N GLY A 114 -4.17 -6.69 -8.65
CA GLY A 114 -3.53 -6.96 -7.38
C GLY A 114 -2.95 -8.35 -7.16
N MET A 115 -2.60 -8.64 -5.91
CA MET A 115 -1.98 -9.91 -5.53
C MET A 115 -3.00 -11.04 -5.59
N GLN A 116 -2.65 -12.11 -6.30
CA GLN A 116 -3.55 -13.24 -6.49
C GLN A 116 -2.88 -14.54 -6.06
N TRP A 117 -3.67 -15.42 -5.46
CA TRP A 117 -3.30 -16.80 -5.19
C TRP A 117 -4.37 -17.73 -5.77
N ILE A 118 -3.95 -18.91 -6.22
CA ILE A 118 -4.84 -19.94 -6.77
C ILE A 118 -4.50 -21.32 -6.19
N THR A 119 -5.53 -22.11 -5.93
CA THR A 119 -5.41 -23.55 -5.68
C THR A 119 -6.37 -24.34 -6.57
N SER A 120 -5.92 -25.52 -6.99
CA SER A 120 -6.74 -26.52 -7.71
C SER A 120 -7.23 -27.64 -6.79
N GLN A 121 -6.96 -27.54 -5.49
CA GLN A 121 -7.51 -28.45 -4.49
C GLN A 121 -8.80 -27.86 -3.90
N PRO A 122 -9.83 -28.69 -3.64
CA PRO A 122 -11.00 -28.23 -2.92
C PRO A 122 -10.60 -27.88 -1.49
N VAL A 123 -10.81 -26.62 -1.13
CA VAL A 123 -10.50 -26.08 0.21
C VAL A 123 -11.77 -25.54 0.84
N THR A 124 -11.91 -25.70 2.16
CA THR A 124 -13.05 -25.20 2.93
C THR A 124 -12.75 -23.88 3.64
N GLN A 125 -11.47 -23.52 3.73
CA GLN A 125 -10.99 -22.27 4.31
C GLN A 125 -9.62 -21.91 3.75
N VAL A 126 -9.21 -20.66 3.94
CA VAL A 126 -7.85 -20.19 3.71
C VAL A 126 -7.39 -19.39 4.92
N VAL A 127 -6.20 -19.73 5.44
CA VAL A 127 -5.56 -18.97 6.52
C VAL A 127 -4.79 -17.82 5.88
N VAL A 128 -5.19 -16.60 6.23
CA VAL A 128 -4.66 -15.38 5.65
C VAL A 128 -3.91 -14.62 6.74
N SER A 129 -2.61 -14.43 6.58
CA SER A 129 -1.83 -13.58 7.47
C SER A 129 -2.03 -12.12 7.09
N LEU A 130 -2.60 -11.35 8.01
CA LEU A 130 -2.81 -9.91 7.88
C LEU A 130 -1.72 -9.16 8.62
N ASP A 131 -1.07 -8.23 7.94
CA ASP A 131 -0.09 -7.33 8.55
C ASP A 131 -0.35 -5.88 8.13
N ARG A 132 -0.46 -4.99 9.13
CA ARG A 132 -0.58 -3.53 8.96
C ARG A 132 0.72 -2.80 9.25
N SER A 133 1.80 -3.53 9.48
CA SER A 133 3.11 -2.93 9.66
C SER A 133 3.43 -2.11 8.41
N LEU A 134 3.70 -0.82 8.61
CA LEU A 134 4.09 0.07 7.52
C LEU A 134 5.36 -0.42 6.83
N GLU A 135 6.18 -1.23 7.53
CA GLU A 135 7.37 -1.90 6.99
C GLU A 135 7.06 -2.94 5.91
N ARG A 136 5.87 -3.55 5.93
CA ARG A 136 5.42 -4.54 4.95
C ARG A 136 4.27 -4.06 4.08
N SER A 137 3.96 -2.77 4.11
CA SER A 137 2.90 -2.21 3.26
C SER A 137 3.20 -2.54 1.78
N PRO A 138 2.31 -3.26 1.08
CA PRO A 138 2.51 -3.67 -0.31
C PRO A 138 2.20 -2.51 -1.25
N GLN A 139 2.96 -1.41 -1.13
CA GLN A 139 2.78 -0.28 -2.02
C GLN A 139 3.36 -0.62 -3.40
N GLN A 140 2.48 -0.85 -4.36
CA GLN A 140 2.83 -0.97 -5.77
C GLN A 140 2.44 0.31 -6.48
N LEU A 141 3.38 1.26 -6.55
CA LEU A 141 3.14 2.55 -7.19
C LEU A 141 4.34 2.99 -8.03
N ARG A 142 4.04 3.78 -9.06
CA ARG A 142 5.06 4.36 -9.94
C ARG A 142 5.21 5.86 -9.70
N ILE A 143 6.39 6.24 -9.24
CA ILE A 143 6.83 7.64 -9.17
C ILE A 143 7.48 7.98 -10.51
N GLU A 144 6.85 8.89 -11.26
CA GLU A 144 7.38 9.34 -12.55
C GLU A 144 8.63 10.19 -12.37
N LYS A 145 8.62 11.09 -11.38
CA LYS A 145 9.75 11.98 -11.10
C LYS A 145 9.89 12.22 -9.60
N ALA A 146 11.13 12.22 -9.12
CA ALA A 146 11.50 12.73 -7.81
C ALA A 146 12.40 13.95 -7.99
N TYR A 147 12.00 15.10 -7.44
CA TYR A 147 12.84 16.29 -7.36
C TYR A 147 13.33 16.46 -5.92
N LEU A 148 14.64 16.41 -5.74
CA LEU A 148 15.30 16.53 -4.46
C LEU A 148 16.15 17.80 -4.49
N GLN A 149 15.95 18.69 -3.52
CA GLN A 149 16.81 19.86 -3.33
C GLN A 149 17.39 19.79 -1.92
N THR A 150 18.72 19.77 -1.82
CA THR A 150 19.42 19.75 -0.53
C THR A 150 20.27 21.01 -0.40
N VAL A 151 20.06 21.77 0.67
CA VAL A 151 20.85 22.94 1.03
C VAL A 151 21.69 22.61 2.24
N ILE A 152 23.01 22.67 2.09
CA ILE A 152 23.97 22.39 3.16
C ILE A 152 24.53 23.72 3.69
N ASP A 153 24.65 23.84 5.01
CA ASP A 153 25.28 24.98 5.66
C ASP A 153 26.78 24.75 5.94
N GLY A 154 27.47 25.78 6.42
CA GLY A 154 28.90 25.69 6.73
C GLY A 154 29.24 24.73 7.89
N ALA A 155 28.26 24.32 8.69
CA ALA A 155 28.41 23.35 9.77
C ALA A 155 28.09 21.91 9.32
N GLY A 156 27.62 21.71 8.08
CA GLY A 156 27.24 20.41 7.54
C GLY A 156 25.81 20.00 7.87
N HIS A 157 25.02 20.85 8.54
CA HIS A 157 23.58 20.62 8.61
C HIS A 157 22.97 20.85 7.25
N HIS A 158 21.88 20.13 6.96
CA HIS A 158 21.22 20.29 5.69
C HIS A 158 19.71 20.21 5.79
N VAL A 159 19.06 20.94 4.89
CA VAL A 159 17.61 20.89 4.69
C VAL A 159 17.37 20.27 3.33
N THR A 160 16.57 19.20 3.31
CA THR A 160 16.16 18.55 2.07
C THR A 160 14.68 18.79 1.82
N HIS A 161 14.37 19.31 0.64
CA HIS A 161 13.03 19.36 0.07
C HIS A 161 12.91 18.28 -0.99
N ALA A 162 11.93 17.39 -0.87
CA ALA A 162 11.68 16.32 -1.81
C ALA A 162 10.25 16.42 -2.34
N THR A 163 10.08 16.36 -3.65
CA THR A 163 8.79 16.37 -4.33
C THR A 163 8.69 15.15 -5.25
N TYR A 164 7.66 14.35 -5.07
CA TYR A 164 7.41 13.12 -5.81
C TYR A 164 6.16 13.29 -6.68
N PHE A 165 6.31 13.06 -7.98
CA PHE A 165 5.23 13.06 -8.95
C PHE A 165 4.78 11.62 -9.19
N ILE A 166 3.64 11.26 -8.63
CA ILE A 166 3.09 9.91 -8.63
C ILE A 166 2.08 9.81 -9.78
N ARG A 167 2.22 8.76 -10.59
CA ARG A 167 1.33 8.53 -11.75
C ARG A 167 -0.03 8.05 -11.33
N ASP A 168 -0.04 7.15 -10.36
CA ASP A 168 -1.22 6.43 -9.92
C ASP A 168 -2.02 7.29 -8.93
N SER A 169 -3.35 7.19 -8.96
CA SER A 169 -4.19 7.78 -7.93
C SER A 169 -4.11 6.90 -6.68
N ILE A 170 -3.48 7.43 -5.63
CA ILE A 170 -3.32 6.73 -4.35
C ILE A 170 -3.98 7.55 -3.23
N ASP A 171 -4.53 6.86 -2.24
CA ASP A 171 -5.11 7.50 -1.05
C ASP A 171 -4.12 7.54 0.13
N GLU A 172 -3.03 6.79 0.05
CA GLU A 172 -1.98 6.79 1.06
C GLU A 172 -0.58 6.54 0.48
N LEU A 173 0.44 7.09 1.12
CA LEU A 173 1.85 6.89 0.79
C LEU A 173 2.63 6.49 2.04
N VAL A 174 3.36 5.39 1.97
CA VAL A 174 4.25 4.93 3.03
C VAL A 174 5.68 5.25 2.64
N ILE A 175 6.36 6.00 3.50
CA ILE A 175 7.69 6.50 3.24
C ILE A 175 8.53 6.46 4.52
N GLN A 176 9.78 6.05 4.40
CA GLN A 176 10.73 6.06 5.50
C GLN A 176 11.68 7.25 5.34
N LEU A 177 11.68 8.15 6.32
CA LEU A 177 12.64 9.26 6.36
C LEU A 177 14.02 8.77 6.84
N PRO A 178 15.11 9.47 6.48
CA PRO A 178 16.43 9.22 7.03
C PRO A 178 16.42 9.23 8.57
N ALA A 179 17.28 8.42 9.18
CA ALA A 179 17.34 8.28 10.64
C ALA A 179 17.65 9.62 11.35
N ASN A 180 18.40 10.53 10.73
CA ASN A 180 18.71 11.83 11.33
C ASN A 180 17.75 12.96 10.91
N ALA A 181 16.63 12.63 10.26
CA ALA A 181 15.63 13.61 9.86
C ALA A 181 14.85 14.14 11.08
N VAL A 182 14.79 15.47 11.20
CA VAL A 182 14.03 16.21 12.22
C VAL A 182 13.19 17.30 11.56
N ASN A 183 12.18 17.79 12.30
CA ASN A 183 11.30 18.88 11.84
C ASN A 183 10.65 18.64 10.47
N ALA A 184 10.26 17.38 10.21
CA ALA A 184 9.66 17.00 8.95
C ALA A 184 8.28 17.66 8.74
N ARG A 185 8.03 18.12 7.52
CA ARG A 185 6.73 18.66 7.06
C ARG A 185 6.33 17.95 5.79
N TYR A 186 5.03 17.75 5.61
CA TYR A 186 4.48 16.99 4.50
C TYR A 186 3.34 17.77 3.85
N GLU A 187 3.26 17.69 2.53
CA GLU A 187 2.22 18.31 1.72
C GLU A 187 1.76 17.32 0.65
N TRP A 188 0.46 17.32 0.38
CA TRP A 188 -0.17 16.52 -0.66
C TRP A 188 -0.91 17.46 -1.61
N ASN A 189 -0.51 17.48 -2.89
CA ASN A 189 -0.96 18.44 -3.90
C ASN A 189 -0.92 19.90 -3.41
N GLY A 190 0.13 20.27 -2.66
CA GLY A 190 0.32 21.59 -2.08
C GLY A 190 -0.52 21.90 -0.84
N ILE A 191 -1.27 20.92 -0.33
CA ILE A 191 -2.00 21.04 0.94
C ILE A 191 -1.15 20.42 2.05
N ALA A 192 -0.79 21.21 3.06
CA ALA A 192 -0.09 20.70 4.23
C ALA A 192 -0.90 19.62 4.95
N LEU A 193 -0.25 18.51 5.28
CA LEU A 193 -0.85 17.43 6.07
C LEU A 193 -0.80 17.76 7.56
N ASP A 194 -1.91 17.56 8.25
CA ASP A 194 -1.97 17.67 9.70
C ASP A 194 -1.52 16.37 10.40
N SER A 195 -1.46 16.40 11.73
CA SER A 195 -1.00 15.25 12.53
C SER A 195 -1.91 14.03 12.46
N SER A 196 -3.19 14.19 12.10
CA SER A 196 -4.11 13.05 11.92
C SER A 196 -3.85 12.31 10.61
N GLN A 197 -3.27 13.00 9.62
CA GLN A 197 -2.95 12.46 8.29
C GLN A 197 -1.51 11.94 8.18
N VAL A 198 -0.73 12.06 9.25
CA VAL A 198 0.66 11.62 9.33
C VAL A 198 0.77 10.59 10.44
N ILE A 199 0.69 9.33 10.06
CA ILE A 199 0.70 8.21 11.00
C ILE A 199 2.11 7.67 11.09
N SER A 200 2.74 7.90 12.23
CA SER A 200 4.10 7.46 12.52
C SER A 200 4.11 6.61 13.80
N PRO A 201 4.50 5.33 13.73
CA PRO A 201 4.55 4.46 14.91
C PRO A 201 5.71 4.82 15.86
N SER A 202 6.76 5.49 15.37
CA SER A 202 7.86 6.05 16.16
C SER A 202 8.84 6.85 15.27
N ASN A 203 9.81 7.54 15.86
CA ASN A 203 10.94 8.10 15.12
C ASN A 203 11.70 6.97 14.40
N HIS A 204 12.06 7.18 13.13
CA HIS A 204 12.83 6.27 12.24
C HIS A 204 12.09 5.06 11.63
N ARG A 205 10.81 4.87 11.93
CA ARG A 205 9.97 3.88 11.24
C ARG A 205 9.32 4.46 9.99
N PRO A 206 8.84 3.63 9.05
CA PRO A 206 8.05 4.12 7.94
C PRO A 206 6.85 4.91 8.47
N ILE A 207 6.55 6.01 7.78
CA ILE A 207 5.46 6.93 8.08
C ILE A 207 4.43 6.76 6.98
N ARG A 208 3.15 6.73 7.36
CA ARG A 208 2.04 6.76 6.42
C ARG A 208 1.49 8.16 6.32
N LEU A 209 1.39 8.63 5.09
CA LEU A 209 0.76 9.89 4.71
C LEU A 209 -0.60 9.56 4.11
N GLU A 210 -1.66 10.17 4.62
CA GLU A 210 -3.02 9.97 4.12
C GLU A 210 -3.47 11.17 3.28
N LYS A 211 -4.08 10.90 2.13
CA LYS A 211 -4.58 11.91 1.21
C LYS A 211 -5.72 12.70 1.88
N PRO A 212 -5.66 14.05 1.86
CA PRO A 212 -6.76 14.88 2.34
C PRO A 212 -8.08 14.57 1.61
N MET A 213 -9.17 14.38 2.37
CA MET A 213 -10.51 14.12 1.80
C MET A 213 -10.95 15.21 0.80
N SER A 214 -10.47 16.45 0.98
CA SER A 214 -10.71 17.57 0.05
C SER A 214 -10.14 17.35 -1.35
N LEU A 215 -9.22 16.38 -1.51
CA LEU A 215 -8.55 16.04 -2.76
C LEU A 215 -9.05 14.73 -3.39
N SER A 216 -9.84 13.92 -2.68
CA SER A 216 -10.28 12.59 -3.16
C SER A 216 -11.10 12.60 -4.46
N MET A 217 -11.67 13.75 -4.85
CA MET A 217 -12.46 13.89 -6.07
C MET A 217 -11.68 14.41 -7.30
N ARG A 218 -10.37 14.69 -7.18
CA ARG A 218 -9.58 15.30 -8.27
C ARG A 218 -8.79 14.25 -9.05
N LEU A 219 -9.04 14.18 -10.36
CA LEU A 219 -8.20 13.46 -11.33
C LEU A 219 -7.02 14.35 -11.74
N SER A 220 -6.04 14.49 -10.86
CA SER A 220 -4.79 15.19 -11.16
C SER A 220 -3.61 14.28 -10.86
N PRO A 221 -2.46 14.46 -11.53
CA PRO A 221 -1.23 13.78 -11.10
C PRO A 221 -1.00 14.08 -9.62
N GLU A 222 -0.73 13.03 -8.86
CA GLU A 222 -0.55 13.15 -7.42
C GLU A 222 0.86 13.66 -7.13
N VAL A 223 0.97 14.71 -6.34
CA VAL A 223 2.24 15.34 -5.97
C VAL A 223 2.38 15.32 -4.46
N VAL A 224 3.35 14.57 -3.96
CA VAL A 224 3.67 14.56 -2.54
C VAL A 224 4.98 15.30 -2.33
N SER A 225 4.94 16.33 -1.51
CA SER A 225 6.12 17.10 -1.12
C SER A 225 6.42 16.89 0.36
N LEU A 226 7.69 16.84 0.71
CA LEU A 226 8.12 16.83 2.10
C LEU A 226 9.40 17.64 2.25
N SER A 227 9.59 18.19 3.45
CA SER A 227 10.83 18.87 3.84
C SER A 227 11.27 18.38 5.20
N TYR A 228 12.56 18.18 5.38
CA TYR A 228 13.13 17.79 6.67
C TYR A 228 14.52 18.39 6.84
N GLN A 229 14.90 18.57 8.09
CA GLN A 229 16.24 18.97 8.47
C GLN A 229 17.01 17.72 8.85
N SER A 230 18.29 17.67 8.51
CA SER A 230 19.21 16.64 8.95
C SER A 230 20.32 17.32 9.71
N LEU A 231 20.43 16.97 10.99
CA LEU A 231 21.56 17.37 11.81
C LEU A 231 22.72 16.50 11.33
N GLY A 232 23.60 17.08 10.51
CA GLY A 232 24.81 16.41 10.08
C GLY A 232 25.54 15.87 11.31
N GLU A 233 25.98 14.62 11.26
CA GLU A 233 26.99 14.19 12.22
C GLU A 233 28.21 15.05 11.92
N ALA A 234 28.68 15.81 12.92
CA ALA A 234 29.93 16.54 12.84
C ALA A 234 31.10 15.54 12.82
N GLU A 235 31.13 14.66 11.81
CA GLU A 235 32.29 13.86 11.48
C GLU A 235 33.32 14.80 10.86
N HIS A 236 34.08 15.40 11.77
CA HIS A 236 35.41 15.95 11.59
C HIS A 236 35.96 15.72 10.16
N TRP A 237 35.96 16.81 9.39
CA TRP A 237 36.69 16.99 8.15
C TRP A 237 38.03 16.22 8.19
N PRO A 238 38.30 15.29 7.24
CA PRO A 238 38.11 15.50 5.80
C PRO A 238 37.30 14.44 5.04
N ASN A 239 36.50 13.59 5.70
CA ASN A 239 36.09 12.30 5.11
C ASN A 239 34.78 12.26 4.30
N GLY A 240 34.22 13.41 3.91
CA GLY A 240 33.07 13.49 3.02
C GLY A 240 31.73 13.64 3.74
N LEU A 241 30.74 14.16 3.02
CA LEU A 241 29.38 14.36 3.52
C LEU A 241 28.46 13.30 2.92
N SER A 242 27.72 12.61 3.77
CA SER A 242 26.67 11.68 3.34
C SER A 242 25.31 12.35 3.42
N VAL A 243 24.56 12.33 2.33
CA VAL A 243 23.17 12.81 2.27
C VAL A 243 22.28 11.60 2.03
N SER A 244 21.34 11.38 2.96
CA SER A 244 20.36 10.31 2.87
C SER A 244 19.01 10.88 2.45
N PHE A 245 18.32 10.16 1.56
CA PHE A 245 17.00 10.51 1.05
C PHE A 245 15.92 9.59 1.63
N PRO A 246 14.63 9.98 1.54
CA PRO A 246 13.55 9.10 1.90
C PRO A 246 13.57 7.81 1.08
N VAL A 247 13.19 6.71 1.72
CA VAL A 247 13.16 5.37 1.14
C VAL A 247 11.70 4.90 1.08
N PHE A 248 11.36 4.19 0.02
CA PHE A 248 10.03 3.63 -0.21
C PHE A 248 10.06 2.09 -0.04
N ALA A 249 8.86 1.48 0.03
CA ALA A 249 8.75 0.03 -0.01
C ALA A 249 9.39 -0.54 -1.30
N LYS A 250 9.85 -1.80 -1.26
CA LYS A 250 10.60 -2.43 -2.37
C LYS A 250 9.83 -2.48 -3.70
N ASN A 251 8.51 -2.39 -3.67
CA ASN A 251 7.64 -2.45 -4.84
C ASN A 251 7.31 -1.07 -5.43
N VAL A 252 7.89 -0.01 -4.86
CA VAL A 252 7.78 1.35 -5.40
C VAL A 252 8.89 1.59 -6.42
N TRP A 253 8.51 1.97 -7.62
CA TRP A 253 9.45 2.25 -8.70
C TRP A 253 9.54 3.74 -8.98
N ILE A 254 10.77 4.28 -9.03
CA ILE A 254 11.04 5.67 -9.39
C ILE A 254 11.70 5.70 -10.76
N ASN A 255 11.04 6.30 -11.75
CA ASN A 255 11.58 6.35 -13.12
C ASN A 255 12.76 7.33 -13.24
N GLU A 256 12.64 8.48 -12.57
CA GLU A 256 13.57 9.59 -12.76
C GLU A 256 13.80 10.31 -11.43
N VAL A 257 15.07 10.59 -11.11
CA VAL A 257 15.46 11.35 -9.92
C VAL A 257 16.33 12.53 -10.35
N TRP A 258 15.91 13.73 -9.98
CA TRP A 258 16.64 14.97 -10.12
C TRP A 258 17.11 15.42 -8.75
N TRP A 259 18.42 15.62 -8.59
CA TRP A 259 18.98 16.15 -7.35
C TRP A 259 19.71 17.47 -7.58
N GLU A 260 19.23 18.52 -6.93
CA GLU A 260 19.88 19.82 -6.82
C GLU A 260 20.60 19.93 -5.46
N LEU A 261 21.92 20.10 -5.51
CA LEU A 261 22.75 20.28 -4.32
C LEU A 261 23.26 21.71 -4.24
N LYS A 262 22.93 22.41 -3.14
CA LYS A 262 23.44 23.75 -2.83
C LYS A 262 24.47 23.66 -1.71
N LEU A 263 25.71 23.98 -2.06
CA LEU A 263 26.85 23.99 -1.15
C LEU A 263 27.18 25.42 -0.70
N PRO A 264 27.74 25.59 0.51
CA PRO A 264 28.36 26.85 0.90
C PRO A 264 29.48 27.26 -0.07
N PRO A 265 29.81 28.56 -0.20
CA PRO A 265 30.83 29.04 -1.14
C PRO A 265 32.22 28.43 -0.97
N THR A 266 32.53 27.92 0.23
CA THR A 266 33.81 27.30 0.59
C THR A 266 33.87 25.80 0.32
N GLN A 267 32.77 25.19 -0.14
CA GLN A 267 32.66 23.76 -0.35
C GLN A 267 32.46 23.46 -1.83
N HIS A 268 33.10 22.37 -2.29
CA HIS A 268 33.05 21.95 -3.69
C HIS A 268 32.75 20.46 -3.78
N LEU A 269 31.90 20.09 -4.73
CA LEU A 269 31.64 18.70 -5.07
C LEU A 269 32.78 18.20 -5.96
N LEU A 270 33.65 17.34 -5.40
CA LEU A 270 34.79 16.77 -6.14
C LEU A 270 34.43 15.47 -6.87
N ILE A 271 33.46 14.72 -6.34
CA ILE A 271 33.07 13.40 -6.85
C ILE A 271 31.55 13.39 -7.00
N SER A 272 31.06 12.98 -8.17
CA SER A 272 29.64 12.76 -8.37
C SER A 272 29.19 11.48 -7.65
N PRO A 273 27.96 11.42 -7.12
CA PRO A 273 27.43 10.22 -6.48
C PRO A 273 27.45 9.04 -7.44
N ALA A 274 27.88 7.86 -6.97
CA ALA A 274 28.04 6.68 -7.83
C ALA A 274 26.74 6.20 -8.51
N SER A 275 25.59 6.54 -7.95
CA SER A 275 24.25 6.17 -8.45
C SER A 275 23.61 7.24 -9.35
N MET A 276 24.28 8.37 -9.62
CA MET A 276 23.68 9.48 -10.36
C MET A 276 24.56 9.93 -11.51
N THR A 277 23.91 10.30 -12.63
CA THR A 277 24.58 10.93 -13.75
C THR A 277 24.47 12.44 -13.62
N ALA A 278 25.61 13.12 -13.54
CA ALA A 278 25.70 14.58 -13.52
C ALA A 278 25.06 15.21 -14.78
N GLN A 279 24.09 16.12 -14.62
CA GLN A 279 23.52 16.92 -15.72
C GLN A 279 24.01 18.39 -15.74
N PHE A 280 25.06 18.72 -14.99
CA PHE A 280 25.42 20.13 -14.74
C PHE A 280 25.96 20.87 -15.98
N GLN A 281 25.54 22.15 -16.10
CA GLN A 281 26.41 23.25 -16.55
C GLN A 281 26.85 24.03 -15.30
N TRP A 282 28.16 24.18 -15.09
CA TRP A 282 28.67 25.02 -14.00
C TRP A 282 28.32 26.49 -14.26
N LYS A 283 27.49 27.07 -13.39
CA LYS A 283 27.26 28.52 -13.37
C LYS A 283 27.66 29.07 -12.01
N ARG A 284 28.78 29.77 -11.97
CA ARG A 284 29.21 30.53 -10.80
C ARG A 284 28.33 31.77 -10.72
N ASP A 285 27.38 31.79 -9.79
CA ASP A 285 26.64 33.02 -9.46
C ASP A 285 27.46 33.81 -8.42
N GLY A 286 28.31 34.70 -8.93
CA GLY A 286 29.15 35.58 -8.13
C GLY A 286 30.35 36.15 -8.89
N ILE A 287 30.66 37.41 -8.65
CA ILE A 287 31.93 38.07 -9.00
C ILE A 287 32.85 37.85 -7.79
N PHE A 288 34.16 37.67 -7.99
CA PHE A 288 35.21 37.27 -7.01
C PHE A 288 35.42 35.76 -6.92
#